data_AF-A0A0D2D6F9-F1
#
_entry.id   AF-A0A0D2D6F9-F1
#
_cell.length_a   1.000
_cell.length_b   1.000
_cell.length_c   1.000
_cell.angle_alpha   90.00
_cell.angle_beta   90.00
_cell.angle_gamma   90.00
#
_symmetry.space_group_name_H-M   'P 1'
#
loop_
_entity.id
_entity.type
_entity.pdbx_description
1 polymer ?
#
loop_
_entity_poly.entity_id
_entity_poly.type
_entity_poly.pdbx_seq_one_letter_code
_entity_poly.pdbx_strand_id
1 'polypeptide(L)'
;MARPWSPPAHRNGTGILFALIFIILSICAVYALRIASIQSGIAEKMELITTVHRFVEHPLPLRTTYTGIAPVDRGLSFLVAAFMNAAAGWDTGFFVFLGYFLISFFAVLTIWAIESCRERNRRALTRFTYIYALLYQTIGGAIIIPIYYLVYLYDTSSNSYWSKPRNVPLPDAKALLPAVVIGYLIPTALIFLPYSAPDMWTTQAVVAFWQASPWYVDILICVFSKLYSGGSTTASSSQNRNSDIPYLSRIFLTSFLVTGILHLFIVYLVVFSPDPQHSFSHMFLGPILYPSTQTSMVQGMHGIFLADFWIIFASSLVWAYLAIWDLKRVRLADVNLWTAGLLVVVGSVAVGPGALLTAVWYWRETRLIKVEKEKER
;
A
#
# COMPACT_ATOMS: atom_id res chain seq x y z
N MET A 1 30.18 28.66 -10.50
CA MET A 1 30.71 27.55 -11.32
C MET A 1 29.89 26.29 -11.04
N ALA A 2 29.00 25.90 -11.95
CA ALA A 2 28.28 24.64 -11.86
C ALA A 2 29.30 23.49 -11.97
N ARG A 3 29.31 22.56 -11.00
CA ARG A 3 30.17 21.37 -11.08
C ARG A 3 29.81 20.61 -12.37
N PRO A 4 30.78 20.22 -13.21
CA PRO A 4 30.49 19.43 -14.39
C PRO A 4 29.77 18.14 -13.99
N TRP A 5 28.64 17.88 -14.65
CA TRP A 5 27.75 16.75 -14.36
C TRP A 5 28.46 15.46 -14.72
N SER A 6 29.13 14.84 -13.75
CA SER A 6 29.66 13.48 -13.92
C SER A 6 28.46 12.54 -14.04
N PRO A 7 28.49 11.55 -14.97
CA PRO A 7 27.43 10.57 -15.06
C PRO A 7 27.25 9.89 -13.70
N PRO A 8 26.01 9.76 -13.20
CA PRO A 8 25.78 9.15 -11.90
C PRO A 8 26.33 7.72 -11.84
N ALA A 9 26.83 7.33 -10.66
CA ALA A 9 27.40 6.00 -10.47
C ALA A 9 26.37 4.90 -10.77
N HIS A 10 26.76 3.88 -11.53
CA HIS A 10 25.93 2.68 -11.74
C HIS A 10 25.62 1.99 -10.41
N ARG A 11 24.47 1.32 -10.33
CA ARG A 11 24.06 0.65 -9.07
C ARG A 11 24.90 -0.58 -8.72
N ASN A 12 25.54 -1.21 -9.71
CA ASN A 12 26.44 -2.36 -9.55
C ASN A 12 25.90 -3.39 -8.55
N GLY A 13 26.76 -3.92 -7.66
CA GLY A 13 26.38 -4.93 -6.66
C GLY A 13 25.29 -4.49 -5.68
N THR A 14 25.16 -3.19 -5.39
CA THR A 14 24.09 -2.69 -4.51
C THR A 14 22.71 -2.85 -5.15
N GLY A 15 22.60 -2.67 -6.47
CA GLY A 15 21.37 -2.95 -7.20
C GLY A 15 20.98 -4.43 -7.11
N ILE A 16 21.95 -5.34 -7.25
CA ILE A 16 21.73 -6.78 -7.11
C ILE A 16 21.25 -7.12 -5.70
N LEU A 17 21.85 -6.52 -4.66
CA LEU A 17 21.43 -6.73 -3.28
C LEU A 17 19.96 -6.36 -3.05
N PHE A 18 19.53 -5.18 -3.49
CA PHE A 18 18.11 -4.78 -3.38
C PHE A 18 17.18 -5.71 -4.16
N ALA A 19 17.59 -6.12 -5.37
CA ALA A 19 16.81 -7.06 -6.16
C ALA A 19 16.63 -8.41 -5.44
N LEU A 20 17.71 -8.96 -4.87
CA LEU A 20 17.66 -10.20 -4.10
C LEU A 20 16.74 -10.07 -2.88
N ILE A 21 16.80 -8.96 -2.15
CA ILE A 21 15.91 -8.72 -1.00
C ILE A 21 14.44 -8.77 -1.44
N PHE A 22 14.06 -8.06 -2.51
CA PHE A 22 12.68 -8.06 -2.98
C PHE A 22 12.22 -9.43 -3.49
N ILE A 23 13.09 -10.16 -4.20
CA ILE A 23 12.80 -11.53 -4.67
C ILE A 23 12.60 -12.47 -3.48
N ILE A 24 13.50 -12.44 -2.49
CA ILE A 24 13.41 -13.29 -1.30
C ILE A 24 12.12 -12.99 -0.53
N LEU A 25 11.79 -11.71 -0.31
CA LEU A 25 10.55 -11.33 0.37
C LEU A 25 9.30 -11.82 -0.38
N SER A 26 9.28 -11.75 -1.70
CA SER A 26 8.19 -12.29 -2.52
C SER A 26 8.08 -13.82 -2.42
N ILE A 27 9.21 -14.54 -2.42
CA ILE A 27 9.25 -16.00 -2.24
C ILE A 27 8.77 -16.39 -0.83
N CYS A 28 9.22 -15.69 0.21
CA CYS A 28 8.74 -15.87 1.58
C CYS A 28 7.23 -15.63 1.68
N ALA A 29 6.70 -14.64 0.95
CA ALA A 29 5.27 -14.40 0.87
C ALA A 29 4.51 -15.56 0.23
N VAL A 30 5.01 -16.12 -0.88
CA VAL A 30 4.42 -17.32 -1.50
C VAL A 30 4.35 -18.47 -0.49
N TYR A 31 5.43 -18.70 0.26
CA TYR A 31 5.43 -19.73 1.30
C TYR A 31 4.35 -19.44 2.36
N ALA A 32 4.32 -18.23 2.93
CA ALA A 32 3.40 -17.87 4.00
C ALA A 32 1.92 -17.85 3.60
N LEU A 33 1.60 -17.33 2.41
CA LEU A 33 0.22 -17.15 1.90
C LEU A 33 -0.39 -18.38 1.23
N ARG A 34 0.45 -19.30 0.74
CA ARG A 34 0.00 -20.44 -0.06
C ARG A 34 0.36 -21.76 0.59
N ILE A 35 1.65 -21.97 0.86
CA ILE A 35 2.13 -23.27 1.34
C ILE A 35 1.72 -23.47 2.80
N ALA A 36 2.01 -22.50 3.67
CA ALA A 36 1.67 -22.58 5.08
C ALA A 36 0.14 -22.64 5.32
N SER A 37 -0.66 -22.00 4.47
CA SER A 37 -2.13 -22.06 4.53
C SER A 37 -2.68 -23.44 4.18
N ILE A 38 -2.03 -24.17 3.27
CA ILE A 38 -2.37 -25.58 2.96
C ILE A 38 -1.96 -26.47 4.13
N GLN A 39 -0.73 -26.31 4.64
CA GLN A 39 -0.21 -27.11 5.75
C GLN A 39 -1.01 -26.95 7.05
N SER A 40 -1.63 -25.78 7.25
CA SER A 40 -2.47 -25.50 8.42
C SER A 40 -3.96 -25.82 8.24
N GLY A 41 -4.37 -26.36 7.08
CA GLY A 41 -5.77 -26.71 6.79
C GLY A 41 -6.70 -25.52 6.53
N ILE A 42 -6.17 -24.29 6.50
CA ILE A 42 -6.96 -23.07 6.24
C ILE A 42 -7.50 -23.04 4.81
N ALA A 43 -6.75 -23.57 3.86
CA ALA A 43 -7.21 -23.70 2.47
C ALA A 43 -8.48 -24.58 2.38
N GLU A 44 -8.51 -25.71 3.09
CA GLU A 44 -9.66 -26.62 3.13
C GLU A 44 -10.87 -25.97 3.82
N LYS A 45 -10.64 -25.24 4.92
CA LYS A 45 -11.71 -24.47 5.60
C LYS A 45 -12.30 -23.39 4.70
N MET A 46 -11.47 -22.69 3.93
CA MET A 46 -11.93 -21.71 2.93
C MET A 46 -12.76 -22.36 1.82
N GLU A 47 -12.31 -23.50 1.31
CA GLU A 47 -13.05 -24.27 0.31
C GLU A 47 -14.41 -24.74 0.86
N LEU A 48 -14.44 -25.22 2.10
CA LEU A 48 -15.67 -25.62 2.77
C LEU A 48 -16.66 -24.45 2.88
N ILE A 49 -16.21 -23.30 3.40
CA ILE A 49 -17.06 -22.09 3.57
C ILE A 49 -17.66 -21.65 2.23
N THR A 50 -16.85 -21.65 1.17
CA THR A 50 -17.30 -21.23 -0.17
C THR A 50 -18.17 -22.27 -0.87
N THR A 51 -18.04 -23.56 -0.53
CA THR A 51 -18.87 -24.63 -1.07
C THR A 51 -20.24 -24.69 -0.38
N VAL A 52 -20.26 -24.60 0.95
CA VAL A 52 -21.52 -24.63 1.73
C VAL A 52 -22.19 -23.26 1.86
N HIS A 53 -21.52 -22.21 1.36
CA HIS A 53 -21.96 -20.82 1.44
C HIS A 53 -22.31 -20.37 2.86
N ARG A 54 -21.51 -20.78 3.85
CA ARG A 54 -21.73 -20.50 5.26
C ARG A 54 -20.41 -20.53 6.03
N PHE A 55 -20.25 -19.60 6.95
CA PHE A 55 -19.18 -19.66 7.94
C PHE A 55 -19.51 -20.77 8.96
N VAL A 56 -18.62 -21.76 9.06
CA VAL A 56 -18.89 -22.97 9.86
C VAL A 56 -18.67 -22.73 11.35
N GLU A 57 -17.58 -22.03 11.69
CA GLU A 57 -17.20 -21.73 13.08
C GLU A 57 -18.04 -20.59 13.69
N HIS A 58 -18.65 -19.76 12.84
CA HIS A 58 -19.58 -18.69 13.23
C HIS A 58 -20.79 -18.79 12.32
N PRO A 59 -21.99 -19.20 12.78
CA PRO A 59 -23.12 -19.64 11.93
C PRO A 59 -23.78 -18.52 11.11
N LEU A 60 -23.01 -17.86 10.25
CA LEU A 60 -23.35 -16.73 9.41
C LEU A 60 -23.44 -17.20 7.94
N PRO A 61 -24.50 -16.85 7.20
CA PRO A 61 -24.56 -17.13 5.77
C PRO A 61 -23.50 -16.33 5.00
N LEU A 62 -22.85 -16.95 4.02
CA LEU A 62 -21.98 -16.26 3.07
C LEU A 62 -22.83 -15.72 1.92
N ARG A 63 -22.71 -14.43 1.64
CA ARG A 63 -23.35 -13.82 0.47
C ARG A 63 -22.67 -14.30 -0.82
N THR A 64 -23.48 -14.78 -1.75
CA THR A 64 -23.04 -15.40 -3.02
C THR A 64 -23.38 -14.60 -4.26
N THR A 65 -24.16 -13.52 -4.12
CA THR A 65 -24.61 -12.70 -5.24
C THR A 65 -24.37 -11.23 -4.94
N TYR A 66 -23.59 -10.59 -5.81
CA TYR A 66 -23.22 -9.18 -5.68
C TYR A 66 -23.55 -8.42 -6.97
N THR A 67 -23.09 -8.93 -8.10
CA THR A 67 -23.22 -8.33 -9.44
C THR A 67 -24.21 -9.07 -10.33
N GLY A 68 -24.52 -10.33 -10.01
CA GLY A 68 -25.31 -11.23 -10.86
C GLY A 68 -24.47 -11.96 -11.92
N ILE A 69 -23.16 -11.68 -12.01
CA ILE A 69 -22.24 -12.34 -12.95
C ILE A 69 -21.52 -13.46 -12.22
N ALA A 70 -21.88 -14.72 -12.50
CA ALA A 70 -21.47 -15.86 -11.67
C ALA A 70 -19.94 -16.00 -11.43
N PRO A 71 -19.05 -15.83 -12.43
CA PRO A 71 -17.60 -15.87 -12.17
C PRO A 71 -17.10 -14.75 -11.26
N VAL A 72 -17.66 -13.53 -11.42
CA VAL A 72 -17.30 -12.36 -10.60
C VAL A 72 -17.78 -12.56 -9.17
N ASP A 73 -19.03 -13.00 -9.01
CA ASP A 73 -19.62 -13.22 -7.70
C ASP A 73 -18.92 -14.35 -6.94
N ARG A 74 -18.48 -15.42 -7.63
CA ARG A 74 -17.65 -16.46 -7.02
C ARG A 74 -16.33 -15.91 -6.47
N GLY A 75 -15.63 -15.06 -7.24
CA GLY A 75 -14.41 -14.41 -6.80
C GLY A 75 -14.63 -13.47 -5.61
N LEU A 76 -15.70 -12.67 -5.65
CA LEU A 76 -16.08 -11.77 -4.56
C LEU A 76 -16.44 -12.53 -3.29
N SER A 77 -17.23 -13.61 -3.38
CA SER A 77 -17.56 -14.45 -2.22
C SER A 77 -16.33 -15.07 -1.57
N PHE A 78 -15.36 -15.52 -2.37
CA PHE A 78 -14.08 -16.02 -1.84
C PHE A 78 -13.31 -14.94 -1.07
N LEU A 79 -13.19 -13.74 -1.64
CA LEU A 79 -12.51 -12.62 -0.98
C LEU A 79 -13.27 -12.14 0.27
N VAL A 80 -14.60 -12.08 0.21
CA VAL A 80 -15.44 -11.74 1.36
C VAL A 80 -15.30 -12.77 2.47
N ALA A 81 -15.30 -14.07 2.14
CA ALA A 81 -15.06 -15.13 3.12
C ALA A 81 -13.73 -14.95 3.85
N ALA A 82 -12.67 -14.56 3.15
CA ALA A 82 -11.38 -14.27 3.76
C ALA A 82 -11.44 -13.06 4.72
N PHE A 83 -11.95 -11.91 4.26
CA PHE A 83 -11.95 -10.66 5.01
C PHE A 83 -12.94 -10.62 6.18
N MET A 84 -14.05 -11.36 6.10
CA MET A 84 -15.05 -11.41 7.17
C MET A 84 -14.50 -11.99 8.48
N ASN A 85 -13.45 -12.81 8.44
CA ASN A 85 -12.80 -13.32 9.66
C ASN A 85 -12.23 -12.21 10.55
N ALA A 86 -11.90 -11.04 9.99
CA ALA A 86 -11.60 -9.83 10.75
C ALA A 86 -12.79 -8.88 10.78
N ALA A 87 -13.37 -8.56 9.62
CA ALA A 87 -14.41 -7.52 9.50
C ALA A 87 -15.69 -7.83 10.30
N ALA A 88 -15.93 -9.09 10.65
CA ALA A 88 -17.02 -9.48 11.51
C ALA A 88 -16.83 -9.11 13.00
N GLY A 89 -15.60 -8.80 13.42
CA GLY A 89 -15.28 -8.51 14.81
C GLY A 89 -15.29 -9.72 15.74
N TRP A 90 -15.19 -10.95 15.20
CA TRP A 90 -15.12 -12.18 16.01
C TRP A 90 -13.86 -12.26 16.88
N ASP A 91 -12.78 -11.61 16.42
CA ASP A 91 -11.58 -11.33 17.20
C ASP A 91 -11.34 -9.81 17.12
N THR A 92 -11.43 -9.13 18.26
CA THR A 92 -11.34 -7.66 18.36
C THR A 92 -9.94 -7.18 18.00
N GLY A 93 -8.92 -7.93 18.40
CA GLY A 93 -7.53 -7.67 18.04
C GLY A 93 -7.29 -7.74 16.53
N PHE A 94 -7.82 -8.77 15.88
CA PHE A 94 -7.71 -8.95 14.43
C PHE A 94 -8.51 -7.89 13.66
N PHE A 95 -9.70 -7.52 14.15
CA PHE A 95 -10.48 -6.42 13.59
C PHE A 95 -9.71 -5.10 13.60
N VAL A 96 -9.15 -4.72 14.76
CA VAL A 96 -8.33 -3.50 14.90
C VAL A 96 -7.06 -3.59 14.07
N PHE A 97 -6.39 -4.74 14.06
CA PHE A 97 -5.19 -4.99 13.26
C PHE A 97 -5.47 -4.82 11.76
N LEU A 98 -6.56 -5.38 11.24
CA LEU A 98 -6.93 -5.25 9.83
C LEU A 98 -7.18 -3.78 9.47
N GLY A 99 -7.87 -3.03 10.34
CA GLY A 99 -8.06 -1.59 10.18
C GLY A 99 -6.73 -0.83 10.10
N TYR A 100 -5.81 -1.13 11.02
CA TYR A 100 -4.46 -0.58 11.00
C TYR A 100 -3.69 -0.92 9.72
N PHE A 101 -3.73 -2.18 9.29
CA PHE A 101 -3.07 -2.64 8.07
C PHE A 101 -3.60 -1.88 6.85
N LEU A 102 -4.91 -1.94 6.60
CA LEU A 102 -5.49 -1.38 5.37
C LEU A 102 -5.36 0.15 5.31
N ILE A 103 -5.54 0.85 6.43
CA ILE A 103 -5.34 2.31 6.44
C ILE A 103 -3.85 2.65 6.32
N SER A 104 -2.94 1.89 6.92
CA SER A 104 -1.49 2.11 6.70
C SER A 104 -1.09 1.89 5.23
N PHE A 105 -1.75 0.95 4.54
CA PHE A 105 -1.53 0.67 3.12
C PHE A 105 -1.93 1.84 2.21
N PHE A 106 -2.78 2.76 2.69
CA PHE A 106 -3.09 4.02 2.01
C PHE A 106 -1.82 4.81 1.62
N ALA A 107 -0.76 4.75 2.42
CA ALA A 107 0.51 5.40 2.10
C ALA A 107 1.19 4.80 0.87
N VAL A 108 1.20 3.47 0.76
CA VAL A 108 1.77 2.77 -0.41
C VAL A 108 0.99 3.15 -1.66
N LEU A 109 -0.35 3.09 -1.61
CA LEU A 109 -1.19 3.44 -2.74
C LEU A 109 -1.09 4.90 -3.14
N THR A 110 -1.04 5.81 -2.18
CA THR A 110 -0.85 7.24 -2.42
C THR A 110 0.43 7.49 -3.23
N ILE A 111 1.52 6.85 -2.82
CA ILE A 111 2.80 7.02 -3.49
C ILE A 111 2.79 6.38 -4.88
N TRP A 112 2.19 5.20 -5.04
CA TRP A 112 2.04 4.54 -6.34
C TRP A 112 1.22 5.41 -7.30
N ALA A 113 0.10 5.97 -6.83
CA ALA A 113 -0.72 6.89 -7.61
C ALA A 113 0.09 8.12 -8.07
N ILE A 114 0.84 8.76 -7.16
CA ILE A 114 1.71 9.90 -7.51
C ILE A 114 2.75 9.50 -8.57
N GLU A 115 3.49 8.41 -8.34
CA GLU A 115 4.53 7.98 -9.28
C GLU A 115 3.94 7.56 -10.64
N SER A 116 2.74 6.98 -10.70
CA SER A 116 2.08 6.63 -11.97
C SER A 116 1.79 7.86 -12.85
N CYS A 117 1.49 9.00 -12.22
CA CYS A 117 1.14 10.25 -12.88
C CYS A 117 2.36 11.08 -13.30
N ARG A 118 3.58 10.72 -12.89
CA ARG A 118 4.77 11.50 -13.24
C ARG A 118 5.11 11.40 -14.72
N GLU A 119 5.52 12.53 -15.30
CA GLU A 119 5.93 12.57 -16.71
C GLU A 119 7.12 11.65 -17.00
N ARG A 120 8.12 11.61 -16.11
CA ARG A 120 9.28 10.71 -16.27
C ARG A 120 8.91 9.22 -16.31
N ASN A 121 7.75 8.85 -15.75
CA ASN A 121 7.25 7.48 -15.67
C ASN A 121 6.32 7.13 -16.83
N ARG A 122 6.16 7.98 -17.86
CA ARG A 122 5.25 7.74 -18.99
C ARG A 122 5.44 6.38 -19.69
N ARG A 123 6.66 5.82 -19.68
CA ARG A 123 7.00 4.50 -20.24
C ARG A 123 7.50 3.50 -19.19
N ALA A 124 7.44 3.88 -17.90
CA ALA A 124 7.88 3.02 -16.81
C ALA A 124 6.85 1.92 -16.58
N LEU A 125 7.30 0.72 -16.24
CA LEU A 125 6.40 -0.40 -15.93
C LEU A 125 5.61 -0.14 -14.64
N THR A 126 6.20 0.62 -13.71
CA THR A 126 5.55 1.11 -12.48
C THR A 126 4.37 2.06 -12.72
N ARG A 127 4.19 2.58 -13.95
CA ARG A 127 3.04 3.43 -14.28
C ARG A 127 1.71 2.69 -14.24
N PHE A 128 1.70 1.41 -14.57
CA PHE A 128 0.47 0.63 -14.76
C PHE A 128 -0.03 0.06 -13.42
N THR A 129 -0.30 0.95 -12.46
CA THR A 129 -0.74 0.64 -11.10
C THR A 129 -1.95 -0.28 -11.06
N TYR A 130 -2.89 -0.12 -11.99
CA TYR A 130 -4.07 -1.00 -12.12
C TYR A 130 -3.73 -2.47 -12.36
N ILE A 131 -2.59 -2.79 -13.00
CA ILE A 131 -2.14 -4.18 -13.18
C ILE A 131 -1.68 -4.75 -11.85
N TYR A 132 -0.89 -3.98 -11.10
CA TYR A 132 -0.44 -4.43 -9.78
C TYR A 132 -1.61 -4.52 -8.81
N ALA A 133 -2.57 -3.60 -8.86
CA ALA A 133 -3.83 -3.65 -8.14
C ALA A 133 -4.58 -4.96 -8.37
N LEU A 134 -4.76 -5.37 -9.63
CA LEU A 134 -5.36 -6.66 -9.96
C LEU A 134 -4.59 -7.79 -9.29
N LEU A 135 -3.28 -7.82 -9.52
CA LEU A 135 -2.44 -8.93 -9.11
C LEU A 135 -2.37 -9.04 -7.59
N TYR A 136 -2.19 -7.95 -6.85
CA TYR A 136 -2.05 -8.03 -5.41
C TYR A 136 -3.36 -8.38 -4.73
N GLN A 137 -4.51 -8.05 -5.34
CA GLN A 137 -5.81 -8.37 -4.80
C GLN A 137 -6.22 -9.82 -5.06
N THR A 138 -5.75 -10.45 -6.14
CA THR A 138 -6.05 -11.84 -6.48
C THR A 138 -4.96 -12.83 -6.09
N ILE A 139 -3.68 -12.43 -6.18
CA ILE A 139 -2.50 -13.29 -5.90
C ILE A 139 -2.00 -13.07 -4.47
N GLY A 140 -2.09 -11.85 -3.93
CA GLY A 140 -1.67 -11.53 -2.56
C GLY A 140 -0.75 -10.31 -2.50
N GLY A 141 -1.04 -9.44 -1.53
CA GLY A 141 -0.32 -8.19 -1.26
C GLY A 141 1.18 -8.38 -1.12
N ALA A 142 1.58 -9.24 -0.18
CA ALA A 142 2.98 -9.46 0.14
C ALA A 142 3.80 -10.10 -0.98
N ILE A 143 3.16 -10.75 -1.97
CA ILE A 143 3.88 -11.31 -3.12
C ILE A 143 4.17 -10.21 -4.13
N ILE A 144 3.16 -9.40 -4.46
CA ILE A 144 3.21 -8.48 -5.61
C ILE A 144 3.89 -7.16 -5.27
N ILE A 145 3.77 -6.66 -4.04
CA ILE A 145 4.37 -5.38 -3.65
C ILE A 145 5.91 -5.39 -3.73
N PRO A 146 6.63 -6.41 -3.23
CA PRO A 146 8.07 -6.53 -3.48
C PRO A 146 8.42 -6.61 -4.97
N ILE A 147 7.59 -7.28 -5.78
CA ILE A 147 7.79 -7.34 -7.25
C ILE A 147 7.64 -5.95 -7.87
N TYR A 148 6.64 -5.16 -7.45
CA TYR A 148 6.54 -3.77 -7.88
C TYR A 148 7.81 -2.97 -7.53
N TYR A 149 8.40 -3.18 -6.34
CA TYR A 149 9.64 -2.51 -5.97
C TYR A 149 10.86 -2.99 -6.76
N LEU A 150 10.89 -4.27 -7.16
CA LEU A 150 11.87 -4.79 -8.11
C LEU A 150 11.73 -4.12 -9.49
N VAL A 151 10.50 -3.91 -9.95
CA VAL A 151 10.23 -3.20 -11.20
C VAL A 151 10.57 -1.72 -11.08
N TYR A 152 10.27 -1.08 -9.95
CA TYR A 152 10.72 0.29 -9.65
C TYR A 152 12.25 0.38 -9.69
N LEU A 153 12.95 -0.58 -9.08
CA LEU A 153 14.41 -0.68 -9.16
C LEU A 153 14.84 -0.76 -10.62
N TYR A 154 14.22 -1.58 -11.46
CA TYR A 154 14.53 -1.60 -12.89
C TYR A 154 14.30 -0.23 -13.56
N ASP A 155 13.11 0.37 -13.42
CA ASP A 155 12.72 1.63 -14.06
C ASP A 155 13.64 2.82 -13.70
N THR A 156 14.13 2.83 -12.45
CA THR A 156 14.94 3.93 -11.90
C THR A 156 16.46 3.72 -12.04
N SER A 157 16.88 2.58 -12.59
CA SER A 157 18.30 2.18 -12.70
C SER A 157 19.12 3.07 -13.63
N SER A 158 18.51 3.57 -14.70
CA SER A 158 19.18 4.39 -15.71
C SER A 158 19.37 5.82 -15.23
N ASN A 159 20.53 6.41 -15.54
CA ASN A 159 20.79 7.83 -15.29
C ASN A 159 19.85 8.74 -16.10
N SER A 160 19.35 8.27 -17.24
CA SER A 160 18.35 8.99 -18.03
C SER A 160 17.07 9.23 -17.23
N TYR A 161 16.66 8.30 -16.36
CA TYR A 161 15.49 8.46 -15.50
C TYR A 161 15.57 9.74 -14.66
N TRP A 162 16.74 10.00 -14.07
CA TRP A 162 16.99 11.12 -13.16
C TRP A 162 17.22 12.45 -13.87
N SER A 163 17.36 12.43 -15.21
CA SER A 163 17.44 13.63 -16.04
C SER A 163 16.08 14.14 -16.50
N LYS A 164 15.03 13.30 -16.44
CA LYS A 164 13.68 13.65 -16.87
C LYS A 164 12.97 14.52 -15.83
N PRO A 165 12.02 15.37 -16.25
CA PRO A 165 11.23 16.21 -15.34
C PRO A 165 10.50 15.39 -14.28
N ARG A 166 10.51 15.86 -13.02
CA ARG A 166 9.81 15.17 -11.91
C ARG A 166 8.30 15.38 -11.94
N ASN A 167 7.83 16.42 -12.63
CA ASN A 167 6.51 17.00 -12.44
C ASN A 167 5.40 15.99 -12.76
N VAL A 168 4.29 16.19 -12.04
CA VAL A 168 3.00 15.59 -12.37
C VAL A 168 2.20 16.63 -13.17
N PRO A 169 1.56 16.28 -14.29
CA PRO A 169 0.68 17.20 -15.00
C PRO A 169 -0.38 17.80 -14.06
N LEU A 170 -0.61 19.11 -14.14
CA LEU A 170 -1.48 19.82 -13.20
C LEU A 170 -2.90 19.21 -13.05
N PRO A 171 -3.57 18.75 -14.11
CA PRO A 171 -4.87 18.08 -13.96
C PRO A 171 -4.77 16.79 -13.12
N ASP A 172 -3.73 15.99 -13.33
CA ASP A 172 -3.46 14.79 -12.53
C ASP A 172 -3.13 15.15 -11.09
N ALA A 173 -2.31 16.19 -10.87
CA ALA A 173 -1.97 16.66 -9.53
C ALA A 173 -3.22 17.07 -8.72
N LYS A 174 -4.19 17.74 -9.36
CA LYS A 174 -5.49 18.09 -8.75
C LYS A 174 -6.36 16.87 -8.47
N ALA A 175 -6.30 15.85 -9.33
CA ALA A 175 -7.09 14.63 -9.24
C ALA A 175 -6.62 13.67 -8.15
N LEU A 176 -5.32 13.64 -7.84
CA LEU A 176 -4.70 12.63 -6.97
C LEU A 176 -5.37 12.53 -5.58
N LEU A 177 -5.46 13.64 -4.84
CA LEU A 177 -6.01 13.61 -3.47
C LEU A 177 -7.48 13.14 -3.41
N PRO A 178 -8.43 13.74 -4.16
CA PRO A 178 -9.80 13.28 -4.12
C PRO A 178 -9.93 11.84 -4.62
N ALA A 179 -9.13 11.41 -5.62
CA ALA A 179 -9.17 10.05 -6.12
C ALA A 179 -8.71 9.01 -5.09
N VAL A 180 -7.60 9.23 -4.36
CA VAL A 180 -7.15 8.27 -3.35
C VAL A 180 -8.08 8.24 -2.12
N VAL A 181 -8.68 9.38 -1.76
CA VAL A 181 -9.62 9.45 -0.63
C VAL A 181 -10.93 8.73 -0.97
N ILE A 182 -11.54 9.05 -2.11
CA ILE A 182 -12.82 8.46 -2.53
C ILE A 182 -12.64 7.02 -2.99
N GLY A 183 -11.57 6.75 -3.73
CA GLY A 183 -11.31 5.43 -4.31
C GLY A 183 -10.85 4.41 -3.29
N TYR A 184 -10.12 4.83 -2.24
CA TYR A 184 -9.54 3.90 -1.27
C TYR A 184 -9.91 4.16 0.18
N LEU A 185 -9.66 5.36 0.69
CA LEU A 185 -9.77 5.61 2.13
C LEU A 185 -11.22 5.50 2.63
N ILE A 186 -12.19 6.07 1.90
CA ILE A 186 -13.61 5.99 2.24
C ILE A 186 -14.10 4.52 2.21
N PRO A 187 -13.94 3.76 1.11
CA PRO A 187 -14.32 2.35 1.07
C PRO A 187 -13.70 1.55 2.22
N THR A 188 -12.44 1.83 2.56
CA THR A 188 -11.74 1.15 3.66
C THR A 188 -12.41 1.45 5.00
N ALA A 189 -12.69 2.73 5.30
CA ALA A 189 -13.38 3.12 6.53
C ALA A 189 -14.77 2.50 6.65
N LEU A 190 -15.51 2.36 5.54
CA LEU A 190 -16.84 1.75 5.54
C LEU A 190 -16.82 0.30 6.04
N ILE A 191 -15.77 -0.48 5.79
CA ILE A 191 -15.67 -1.87 6.27
C ILE A 191 -15.84 -1.95 7.80
N PHE A 192 -15.33 -0.96 8.53
CA PHE A 192 -15.23 -0.97 9.99
C PHE A 192 -16.38 -0.24 10.69
N LEU A 193 -17.44 0.14 9.96
CA LEU A 193 -18.62 0.74 10.57
C LEU A 193 -19.54 -0.33 11.19
N PRO A 194 -20.19 -0.02 12.33
CA PRO A 194 -21.13 -0.93 12.97
C PRO A 194 -22.47 -0.94 12.22
N TYR A 195 -22.67 -1.92 11.34
CA TYR A 195 -23.94 -2.14 10.67
C TYR A 195 -24.89 -3.00 11.53
N SER A 196 -26.15 -2.59 11.68
CA SER A 196 -27.11 -3.18 12.63
C SER A 196 -27.73 -4.51 12.21
N ALA A 197 -27.28 -5.14 11.12
CA ALA A 197 -27.92 -6.33 10.54
C ALA A 197 -27.35 -7.63 11.14
N PRO A 198 -28.19 -8.57 11.64
CA PRO A 198 -27.73 -9.79 12.31
C PRO A 198 -27.01 -10.77 11.38
N ASP A 199 -27.26 -10.71 10.07
CA ASP A 199 -26.61 -11.51 9.03
C ASP A 199 -25.35 -10.85 8.45
N MET A 200 -24.98 -9.67 8.96
CA MET A 200 -23.85 -8.86 8.50
C MET A 200 -23.88 -8.61 6.98
N TRP A 201 -25.07 -8.60 6.37
CA TRP A 201 -25.22 -8.52 4.92
C TRP A 201 -24.59 -7.25 4.34
N THR A 202 -24.74 -6.14 5.04
CA THR A 202 -24.14 -4.86 4.67
C THR A 202 -22.62 -4.90 4.78
N THR A 203 -22.06 -5.49 5.84
CA THR A 203 -20.61 -5.67 5.98
C THR A 203 -20.05 -6.48 4.82
N GLN A 204 -20.68 -7.60 4.47
CA GLN A 204 -20.29 -8.42 3.32
C GLN A 204 -20.37 -7.65 2.00
N ALA A 205 -21.39 -6.81 1.81
CA ALA A 205 -21.55 -5.97 0.62
C ALA A 205 -20.43 -4.92 0.52
N VAL A 206 -20.09 -4.28 1.64
CA VAL A 206 -19.06 -3.25 1.71
C VAL A 206 -17.68 -3.85 1.51
N VAL A 207 -17.40 -5.01 2.10
CA VAL A 207 -16.15 -5.76 1.86
C VAL A 207 -16.03 -6.14 0.38
N ALA A 208 -17.11 -6.60 -0.26
CA ALA A 208 -17.10 -6.90 -1.69
C ALA A 208 -16.86 -5.65 -2.54
N PHE A 209 -17.55 -4.55 -2.23
CA PHE A 209 -17.35 -3.25 -2.88
C PHE A 209 -15.92 -2.75 -2.73
N TRP A 210 -15.30 -2.96 -1.57
CA TRP A 210 -13.92 -2.58 -1.31
C TRP A 210 -12.91 -3.41 -2.11
N GLN A 211 -13.22 -4.62 -2.58
CA GLN A 211 -12.23 -5.44 -3.31
C GLN A 211 -11.69 -4.73 -4.58
N ALA A 212 -12.49 -3.90 -5.24
CA ALA A 212 -12.07 -3.13 -6.42
C ALA A 212 -11.54 -1.71 -6.09
N SER A 213 -11.44 -1.36 -4.81
CA SER A 213 -10.97 -0.07 -4.28
C SER A 213 -9.69 0.47 -4.96
N PRO A 214 -8.64 -0.34 -5.17
CA PRO A 214 -7.45 0.12 -5.87
C PRO A 214 -7.70 0.62 -7.30
N TRP A 215 -8.60 -0.03 -8.04
CA TRP A 215 -8.97 0.40 -9.39
C TRP A 215 -9.84 1.65 -9.39
N TYR A 216 -10.66 1.85 -8.34
CA TYR A 216 -11.42 3.10 -8.21
C TYR A 216 -10.47 4.29 -8.20
N VAL A 217 -9.30 4.19 -7.56
CA VAL A 217 -8.29 5.25 -7.56
C VAL A 217 -7.84 5.59 -8.99
N ASP A 218 -7.41 4.60 -9.77
CA ASP A 218 -6.94 4.83 -11.15
C ASP A 218 -8.04 5.39 -12.07
N ILE A 219 -9.27 4.87 -11.94
CA ILE A 219 -10.44 5.36 -12.68
C ILE A 219 -10.74 6.81 -12.29
N LEU A 220 -10.76 7.13 -11.00
CA LEU A 220 -11.07 8.46 -10.49
C LEU A 220 -9.98 9.47 -10.86
N ILE A 221 -8.70 9.08 -10.87
CA ILE A 221 -7.63 9.93 -11.41
C ILE A 221 -7.95 10.26 -12.87
N CYS A 222 -8.22 9.25 -13.70
CA CYS A 222 -8.55 9.48 -15.12
C CYS A 222 -9.76 10.41 -15.31
N VAL A 223 -10.83 10.19 -14.56
CA VAL A 223 -12.07 10.98 -14.63
C VAL A 223 -11.82 12.42 -14.16
N PHE A 224 -11.27 12.60 -12.96
CA PHE A 224 -11.04 13.93 -12.39
C PHE A 224 -10.01 14.72 -13.18
N SER A 225 -8.95 14.10 -13.70
CA SER A 225 -7.98 14.76 -14.57
C SER A 225 -8.63 15.32 -15.85
N LYS A 226 -9.56 14.57 -16.46
CA LYS A 226 -10.31 15.07 -17.63
C LYS A 226 -11.19 16.26 -17.26
N LEU A 227 -11.89 16.20 -16.11
CA LEU A 227 -12.71 17.31 -15.62
C LEU A 227 -11.88 18.57 -15.34
N TYR A 228 -10.69 18.42 -14.73
CA TYR A 228 -9.79 19.54 -14.46
C TYR A 228 -9.11 20.09 -15.72
N SER A 229 -9.01 19.30 -16.79
CA SER A 229 -8.47 19.73 -18.08
C SER A 229 -9.47 20.53 -18.91
N GLY A 230 -10.77 20.18 -18.84
CA GLY A 230 -11.84 20.81 -19.61
C GLY A 230 -12.10 22.29 -19.28
N GLY A 231 -11.57 22.80 -18.16
CA GLY A 231 -11.67 24.21 -17.77
C GLY A 231 -10.55 25.12 -18.28
N SER A 232 -9.56 24.60 -19.01
CA SER A 232 -8.41 25.38 -19.50
C SER A 232 -8.46 25.56 -21.02
N THR A 233 -9.28 26.52 -21.48
CA THR A 233 -9.33 26.96 -22.89
C THR A 233 -8.25 27.95 -23.29
N THR A 234 -7.36 28.36 -22.37
CA THR A 234 -6.22 29.22 -22.71
C THR A 234 -4.97 28.38 -22.94
N ALA A 235 -4.65 28.19 -24.22
CA ALA A 235 -3.29 27.94 -24.67
C ALA A 235 -2.42 29.14 -24.24
N SER A 236 -1.75 29.04 -23.11
CA SER A 236 -0.82 30.09 -22.69
C SER A 236 0.37 29.52 -21.92
N SER A 237 1.54 29.82 -22.48
CA SER A 237 2.82 30.09 -21.80
C SER A 237 3.33 29.02 -20.83
N SER A 238 4.46 28.40 -21.21
CA SER A 238 5.42 27.74 -20.31
C SER A 238 4.81 27.28 -18.99
N GLN A 239 4.11 26.13 -18.99
CA GLN A 239 3.55 25.54 -17.77
C GLN A 239 4.56 25.70 -16.65
N ASN A 240 4.19 26.44 -15.60
CA ASN A 240 5.02 26.59 -14.42
C ASN A 240 5.32 25.16 -13.93
N ARG A 241 6.58 24.72 -14.11
CA ARG A 241 7.07 23.35 -13.83
C ARG A 241 6.82 22.91 -12.39
N ASN A 242 6.49 23.86 -11.54
CA ASN A 242 6.28 23.72 -10.10
C ASN A 242 4.82 23.91 -9.67
N SER A 243 3.87 23.93 -10.60
CA SER A 243 2.43 24.10 -10.33
C SER A 243 1.78 22.90 -9.62
N ASP A 244 2.41 21.74 -9.68
CA ASP A 244 2.00 20.49 -9.02
C ASP A 244 2.32 20.47 -7.52
N ILE A 245 3.38 21.16 -7.10
CA ILE A 245 3.90 21.17 -5.72
C ILE A 245 2.83 21.33 -4.64
N PRO A 246 1.95 22.36 -4.65
CA PRO A 246 0.98 22.53 -3.56
C PRO A 246 0.00 21.35 -3.45
N TYR A 247 -0.33 20.70 -4.57
CA TYR A 247 -1.22 19.53 -4.56
C TYR A 247 -0.48 18.30 -4.04
N LEU A 248 0.76 18.08 -4.47
CA LEU A 248 1.61 17.00 -3.97
C LEU A 248 1.88 17.15 -2.46
N SER A 249 2.20 18.34 -1.98
CA SER A 249 2.37 18.61 -0.54
C SER A 249 1.13 18.26 0.27
N ARG A 250 -0.08 18.60 -0.23
CA ARG A 250 -1.33 18.28 0.45
C ARG A 250 -1.57 16.78 0.55
N ILE A 251 -1.42 16.04 -0.55
CA ILE A 251 -1.64 14.58 -0.52
C ILE A 251 -0.61 13.85 0.34
N PHE A 252 0.67 14.28 0.32
CA PHE A 252 1.68 13.74 1.24
C PHE A 252 1.34 14.04 2.70
N LEU A 253 0.93 15.28 3.01
CA LEU A 253 0.53 15.64 4.38
C LEU A 253 -0.69 14.83 4.83
N THR A 254 -1.72 14.68 4.00
CA THR A 254 -2.91 13.88 4.31
C THR A 254 -2.54 12.43 4.57
N SER A 255 -1.74 11.80 3.70
CA SER A 255 -1.30 10.41 3.90
C SER A 255 -0.49 10.25 5.18
N PHE A 256 0.42 11.18 5.48
CA PHE A 256 1.22 11.18 6.69
C PHE A 256 0.34 11.28 7.96
N LEU A 257 -0.61 12.22 7.97
CA LEU A 257 -1.50 12.44 9.11
C LEU A 257 -2.44 11.27 9.33
N VAL A 258 -3.10 10.76 8.28
CA VAL A 258 -4.03 9.63 8.38
C VAL A 258 -3.34 8.39 8.94
N THR A 259 -2.19 8.01 8.36
CA THR A 259 -1.46 6.81 8.79
C THR A 259 -0.76 6.99 10.13
N GLY A 260 -0.23 8.18 10.40
CA GLY A 260 0.46 8.49 11.66
C GLY A 260 -0.49 8.60 12.85
N ILE A 261 -1.63 9.27 12.70
CA ILE A 261 -2.66 9.36 13.77
C ILE A 261 -3.17 7.96 14.12
N LEU A 262 -3.44 7.12 13.11
CA LEU A 262 -3.86 5.76 13.37
C LEU A 262 -2.78 4.94 14.08
N HIS A 263 -1.51 5.10 13.70
CA HIS A 263 -0.41 4.42 14.39
C HIS A 263 -0.35 4.80 15.87
N LEU A 264 -0.45 6.10 16.19
CA LEU A 264 -0.48 6.57 17.59
C LEU A 264 -1.69 6.02 18.34
N PHE A 265 -2.85 5.90 17.68
CA PHE A 265 -4.02 5.26 18.26
C PHE A 265 -3.79 3.78 18.56
N ILE A 266 -3.12 3.03 17.68
CA ILE A 266 -2.76 1.63 17.95
C ILE A 266 -1.78 1.51 19.11
N VAL A 267 -0.76 2.39 19.18
CA VAL A 267 0.17 2.44 20.33
C VAL A 267 -0.61 2.69 21.62
N TYR A 268 -1.57 3.63 21.59
CA TYR A 268 -2.45 3.87 22.73
C TYR A 268 -3.25 2.61 23.11
N LEU A 269 -3.89 1.93 22.16
CA LEU A 269 -4.64 0.71 22.43
C LEU A 269 -3.76 -0.39 23.04
N VAL A 270 -2.58 -0.63 22.48
CA VAL A 270 -1.65 -1.65 22.95
C VAL A 270 -1.20 -1.40 24.39
N VAL A 271 -1.01 -0.14 24.78
CA VAL A 271 -0.48 0.23 26.11
C VAL A 271 -1.59 0.34 27.16
N PHE A 272 -2.75 0.88 26.78
CA PHE A 272 -3.77 1.31 27.74
C PHE A 272 -5.07 0.51 27.67
N SER A 273 -5.30 -0.31 26.63
CA SER A 273 -6.54 -1.08 26.56
C SER A 273 -6.53 -2.25 27.54
N PRO A 274 -7.62 -2.47 28.30
CA PRO A 274 -7.74 -3.62 29.18
C PRO A 274 -8.07 -4.93 28.44
N ASP A 275 -8.44 -4.86 27.15
CA ASP A 275 -8.75 -6.04 26.35
C ASP A 275 -7.45 -6.81 25.99
N PRO A 276 -7.29 -8.08 26.42
CA PRO A 276 -6.11 -8.89 26.10
C PRO A 276 -5.86 -9.04 24.59
N GLN A 277 -6.90 -8.98 23.75
CA GLN A 277 -6.77 -9.08 22.29
C GLN A 277 -6.15 -7.82 21.67
N HIS A 278 -6.16 -6.67 22.37
CA HIS A 278 -5.47 -5.47 21.92
C HIS A 278 -3.97 -5.46 22.27
N SER A 279 -3.45 -6.53 22.88
CA SER A 279 -2.00 -6.65 23.14
C SER A 279 -1.19 -6.71 21.84
N PHE A 280 0.04 -6.17 21.88
CA PHE A 280 0.96 -6.25 20.74
C PHE A 280 1.20 -7.69 20.28
N SER A 281 1.36 -8.61 21.24
CA SER A 281 1.57 -10.02 20.94
C SER A 281 0.39 -10.63 20.19
N HIS A 282 -0.86 -10.36 20.62
CA HIS A 282 -2.03 -10.90 19.94
C HIS A 282 -2.17 -10.31 18.53
N MET A 283 -2.17 -8.99 18.41
CA MET A 283 -2.41 -8.30 17.14
C MET A 283 -1.30 -8.52 16.10
N PHE A 284 -0.04 -8.52 16.53
CA PHE A 284 1.12 -8.42 15.62
C PHE A 284 2.07 -9.61 15.62
N LEU A 285 1.90 -10.60 16.52
CA LEU A 285 2.77 -11.78 16.60
C LEU A 285 2.02 -13.12 16.70
N GLY A 286 0.77 -13.12 17.16
CA GLY A 286 0.08 -14.27 17.74
C GLY A 286 0.09 -15.54 16.87
N PRO A 287 -0.45 -15.50 15.65
CA PRO A 287 -0.54 -16.69 14.81
C PRO A 287 0.81 -17.21 14.30
N ILE A 288 1.87 -16.40 14.28
CA ILE A 288 3.20 -16.78 13.76
C ILE A 288 4.00 -17.55 14.81
N LEU A 289 3.82 -17.22 16.09
CA LEU A 289 4.59 -17.80 17.20
C LEU A 289 4.05 -19.14 17.71
N TYR A 290 2.77 -19.44 17.46
CA TYR A 290 2.09 -20.63 17.99
C TYR A 290 1.35 -21.42 16.90
N PRO A 291 2.05 -22.04 15.94
CA PRO A 291 1.42 -22.89 14.94
C PRO A 291 0.80 -24.11 15.61
N SER A 292 -0.53 -24.19 15.62
CA SER A 292 -1.27 -25.35 16.13
C SER A 292 -1.82 -26.18 14.99
N THR A 293 -1.88 -27.50 15.17
CA THR A 293 -2.49 -28.44 14.20
C THR A 293 -4.03 -28.29 14.12
N GLN A 294 -4.63 -27.44 14.96
CA GLN A 294 -6.08 -27.16 15.00
C GLN A 294 -6.33 -25.65 14.98
N THR A 295 -5.69 -24.92 14.06
CA THR A 295 -5.86 -23.46 13.95
C THR A 295 -7.29 -23.13 13.52
N SER A 296 -7.99 -22.27 14.26
CA SER A 296 -9.34 -21.81 13.86
C SER A 296 -9.29 -21.02 12.56
N MET A 297 -10.43 -20.89 11.88
CA MET A 297 -10.50 -20.11 10.64
C MET A 297 -10.08 -18.65 10.88
N VAL A 298 -10.52 -18.07 12.00
CA VAL A 298 -10.18 -16.69 12.39
C VAL A 298 -8.68 -16.54 12.65
N GLN A 299 -8.07 -17.45 13.42
CA GLN A 299 -6.64 -17.43 13.73
C GLN A 299 -5.78 -17.63 12.48
N GLY A 300 -6.18 -18.54 11.60
CA GLY A 300 -5.46 -18.82 10.37
C GLY A 300 -5.48 -17.64 9.42
N MET A 301 -6.64 -17.00 9.25
CA MET A 301 -6.74 -15.77 8.46
C MET A 301 -5.95 -14.63 9.09
N HIS A 302 -5.98 -14.48 10.42
CA HIS A 302 -5.15 -13.49 11.10
C HIS A 302 -3.67 -13.69 10.79
N GLY A 303 -3.18 -14.94 10.80
CA GLY A 303 -1.80 -15.26 10.42
C GLY A 303 -1.46 -14.91 8.97
N ILE A 304 -2.38 -15.18 8.03
CA ILE A 304 -2.21 -14.81 6.62
C ILE A 304 -2.10 -13.30 6.45
N PHE A 305 -3.02 -12.53 7.05
CA PHE A 305 -3.00 -11.07 6.98
C PHE A 305 -1.79 -10.46 7.71
N LEU A 306 -1.30 -11.14 8.74
CA LEU A 306 -0.10 -10.74 9.46
C LEU A 306 1.17 -10.92 8.61
N ALA A 307 1.28 -12.04 7.90
CA ALA A 307 2.34 -12.25 6.92
C ALA A 307 2.26 -11.20 5.80
N ASP A 308 1.06 -10.89 5.32
CA ASP A 308 0.82 -9.82 4.34
C ASP A 308 1.35 -8.48 4.85
N PHE A 309 0.89 -8.04 6.03
CA PHE A 309 1.31 -6.79 6.65
C PHE A 309 2.83 -6.69 6.80
N TRP A 310 3.46 -7.69 7.41
CA TRP A 310 4.89 -7.63 7.72
C TRP A 310 5.76 -7.59 6.46
N ILE A 311 5.46 -8.41 5.46
CA ILE A 311 6.26 -8.46 4.23
C ILE A 311 6.03 -7.20 3.39
N ILE A 312 4.79 -6.69 3.33
CA ILE A 312 4.48 -5.43 2.64
C ILE A 312 5.25 -4.27 3.25
N PHE A 313 5.21 -4.10 4.58
CA PHE A 313 5.88 -2.97 5.19
C PHE A 313 7.40 -3.17 5.29
N ALA A 314 7.90 -4.39 5.49
CA ALA A 314 9.33 -4.66 5.40
C ALA A 314 9.89 -4.30 4.02
N SER A 315 9.22 -4.74 2.95
CA SER A 315 9.62 -4.39 1.58
C SER A 315 9.47 -2.88 1.30
N SER A 316 8.44 -2.23 1.86
CA SER A 316 8.25 -0.78 1.76
C SER A 316 9.36 0.01 2.45
N LEU A 317 9.84 -0.44 3.61
CA LEU A 317 10.97 0.19 4.33
C LEU A 317 12.28 0.01 3.57
N VAL A 318 12.50 -1.17 2.97
CA VAL A 318 13.65 -1.40 2.06
C VAL A 318 13.55 -0.47 0.84
N TRP A 319 12.36 -0.29 0.29
CA TRP A 319 12.12 0.63 -0.83
C TRP A 319 12.34 2.10 -0.44
N ALA A 320 11.96 2.50 0.78
CA ALA A 320 12.27 3.82 1.33
C ALA A 320 13.77 4.06 1.45
N TYR A 321 14.50 3.07 1.97
CA TYR A 321 15.95 3.13 2.06
C TYR A 321 16.61 3.18 0.67
N LEU A 322 16.12 2.39 -0.29
CA LEU A 322 16.54 2.44 -1.69
C LEU A 322 16.34 3.86 -2.28
N ALA A 323 15.20 4.50 -2.03
CA ALA A 323 14.93 5.84 -2.52
C ALA A 323 15.92 6.89 -1.97
N ILE A 324 16.28 6.79 -0.68
CA ILE A 324 17.31 7.65 -0.06
C ILE A 324 18.68 7.38 -0.69
N TRP A 325 19.04 6.10 -0.82
CA TRP A 325 20.30 5.69 -1.40
C TRP A 325 20.44 6.16 -2.86
N ASP A 326 19.38 6.08 -3.65
CA ASP A 326 19.38 6.57 -5.03
C ASP A 326 19.67 8.07 -5.09
N LEU A 327 19.02 8.87 -4.26
CA LEU A 327 19.26 10.31 -4.22
C LEU A 327 20.72 10.63 -3.86
N LYS A 328 21.35 9.84 -2.98
CA LYS A 328 22.79 9.92 -2.70
C LYS A 328 23.63 9.53 -3.91
N ARG A 329 23.34 8.38 -4.50
CA ARG A 329 24.05 7.83 -5.67
C ARG A 329 24.05 8.82 -6.84
N VAL A 330 22.91 9.47 -7.08
CA VAL A 330 22.76 10.45 -8.16
C VAL A 330 23.12 11.88 -7.75
N ARG A 331 23.71 12.05 -6.56
CA ARG A 331 24.20 13.32 -6.02
C ARG A 331 23.13 14.42 -5.93
N LEU A 332 21.87 14.01 -5.75
CA LEU A 332 20.74 14.91 -5.48
C LEU A 332 20.54 15.16 -3.99
N ALA A 333 21.16 14.35 -3.12
CA ALA A 333 21.25 14.59 -1.70
C ALA A 333 22.59 14.11 -1.16
N ASP A 334 23.16 14.84 -0.22
CA ASP A 334 24.27 14.34 0.59
C ASP A 334 23.72 13.87 1.93
N VAL A 335 23.74 12.56 2.16
CA VAL A 335 23.16 11.90 3.33
C VAL A 335 24.08 10.81 3.86
N ASN A 336 24.16 10.69 5.18
CA ASN A 336 24.79 9.54 5.82
C ASN A 336 23.82 8.35 5.75
N LEU A 337 24.24 7.25 5.12
CA LEU A 337 23.39 6.08 4.90
C LEU A 337 23.11 5.30 6.18
N TRP A 338 24.05 5.27 7.13
CA TRP A 338 23.84 4.65 8.44
C TRP A 338 22.77 5.41 9.23
N THR A 339 22.91 6.74 9.29
CA THR A 339 21.91 7.60 9.93
C THR A 339 20.55 7.47 9.24
N ALA A 340 20.51 7.42 7.91
CA ALA A 340 19.27 7.21 7.17
C ALA A 340 18.61 5.86 7.50
N GLY A 341 19.38 4.78 7.56
CA GLY A 341 18.88 3.46 7.95
C GLY A 341 18.31 3.46 9.37
N LEU A 342 19.02 4.07 10.32
CA LEU A 342 18.55 4.22 11.70
C LEU A 342 17.24 5.03 11.76
N LEU A 343 17.14 6.14 11.03
CA LEU A 343 15.95 6.97 10.97
C LEU A 343 14.76 6.24 10.32
N VAL A 344 15.00 5.38 9.33
CA VAL A 344 13.96 4.52 8.76
C VAL A 344 13.46 3.52 9.81
N VAL A 345 14.35 2.89 10.59
CA VAL A 345 13.91 1.95 11.64
C VAL A 345 13.17 2.69 12.75
N VAL A 346 13.80 3.69 13.37
CA VAL A 346 13.23 4.46 14.49
C VAL A 346 11.95 5.16 14.07
N GLY A 347 11.92 5.78 12.89
CA GLY A 347 10.72 6.44 12.38
C GLY A 347 9.56 5.46 12.15
N SER A 348 9.85 4.23 11.71
CA SER A 348 8.80 3.23 11.49
C SER A 348 8.13 2.79 12.79
N VAL A 349 8.89 2.80 13.89
CA VAL A 349 8.39 2.50 15.24
C VAL A 349 7.69 3.72 15.86
N ALA A 350 8.17 4.93 15.59
CA ALA A 350 7.67 6.14 16.22
C ALA A 350 6.36 6.66 15.61
N VAL A 351 6.24 6.65 14.28
CA VAL A 351 5.07 7.19 13.56
C VAL A 351 4.36 6.14 12.71
N GLY A 352 4.85 4.91 12.69
CA GLY A 352 4.33 3.83 11.86
C GLY A 352 4.98 3.78 10.47
N PRO A 353 4.97 2.59 9.84
CA PRO A 353 5.64 2.38 8.57
C PRO A 353 4.98 3.15 7.41
N GLY A 354 3.65 3.34 7.41
CA GLY A 354 2.94 4.12 6.39
C GLY A 354 3.28 5.61 6.43
N ALA A 355 3.30 6.21 7.63
CA ALA A 355 3.63 7.62 7.79
C ALA A 355 5.10 7.88 7.46
N LEU A 356 6.00 7.02 7.94
CA LEU A 356 7.41 7.09 7.58
C LEU A 356 7.62 7.01 6.06
N LEU A 357 6.98 6.04 5.40
CA LEU A 357 7.09 5.88 3.95
C LEU A 357 6.67 7.18 3.24
N THR A 358 5.53 7.74 3.64
CA THR A 358 5.05 9.03 3.12
C THR A 358 6.07 10.15 3.37
N ALA A 359 6.66 10.22 4.57
CA ALA A 359 7.64 11.24 4.93
C ALA A 359 8.93 11.14 4.09
N VAL A 360 9.43 9.92 3.82
CA VAL A 360 10.59 9.70 2.95
C VAL A 360 10.28 10.14 1.52
N TRP A 361 9.09 9.87 1.01
CA TRP A 361 8.68 10.32 -0.33
C TRP A 361 8.50 11.83 -0.42
N TYR A 362 7.94 12.44 0.62
CA TYR A 362 7.84 13.89 0.70
C TYR A 362 9.22 14.55 0.74
N TRP A 363 10.12 14.05 1.60
CA TRP A 363 11.51 14.51 1.64
C TRP A 363 12.19 14.37 0.28
N ARG A 364 12.03 13.22 -0.37
CA ARG A 364 12.53 13.00 -1.74
C ARG A 364 11.99 14.04 -2.71
N GLU A 365 10.70 14.34 -2.68
CA GLU A 365 10.09 15.37 -3.54
C GLU A 365 10.73 16.75 -3.29
N THR A 366 10.93 17.15 -2.03
CA THR A 366 11.58 18.43 -1.70
C THR A 366 13.01 18.53 -2.22
N ARG A 367 13.77 17.43 -2.22
CA ARG A 367 15.12 17.38 -2.79
C ARG A 367 15.10 17.58 -4.31
N LEU A 368 14.18 16.90 -4.99
CA LEU A 368 14.04 17.03 -6.45
C LEU A 368 13.63 18.47 -6.84
N ILE A 369 12.68 19.08 -6.11
CA ILE A 369 12.28 20.48 -6.30
C ILE A 369 13.48 21.43 -6.14
N LYS A 370 14.28 21.24 -5.08
CA LYS A 370 15.42 22.11 -4.81
C LYS A 370 16.42 22.10 -5.97
N VAL A 371 16.75 20.91 -6.49
CA VAL A 371 17.70 20.77 -7.60
C VAL A 371 17.16 21.37 -8.89
N GLU A 372 15.87 21.24 -9.19
CA GLU A 372 15.27 21.89 -10.37
C GLU A 372 15.35 23.42 -10.27
N LYS A 373 15.03 23.99 -9.10
CA LYS A 373 15.16 25.45 -8.87
C LYS A 373 16.59 25.95 -8.97
N GLU A 374 17.59 25.14 -8.61
CA GLU A 374 19.00 25.47 -8.76
C GLU A 374 19.47 25.42 -10.22
N LYS A 375 18.82 24.63 -11.09
CA LYS A 375 19.11 24.59 -12.53
C LYS A 375 18.47 25.74 -13.32
N GLU A 376 17.42 26.34 -12.79
CA GLU A 376 16.70 27.48 -13.40
C GLU A 376 17.35 28.83 -13.06
N ARG A 377 18.28 28.86 -12.09
CA ARG A 377 19.12 30.02 -11.73
C ARG A 377 20.45 29.95 -12.45
#